data_AF-R8BWD1-F1
#
_entry.id   AF-R8BWD1-F1
#
_cell.length_a   1.000
_cell.length_b   1.000
_cell.length_c   1.000
_cell.angle_alpha   90.00
_cell.angle_beta   90.00
_cell.angle_gamma   90.00
#
_symmetry.space_group_name_H-M   'P 1'
#
loop_
_entity.id
_entity.type
_entity.pdbx_description
1 polymer ?
#
loop_
_entity_poly.entity_id
_entity_poly.type
_entity_poly.pdbx_seq_one_letter_code
_entity_poly.pdbx_strand_id
1 'polypeptide(L)'
;MSFRGKPVVPATPRVISPSPTPSERDAASSDENYFGPVTRSAARKRLSTPQPVEEDIDEDEYDASPDLRRARTRSRSPITTRKVNGLTPAKAARSTADQKKNLAPVTNGKVESNGLLSPASAASPGWSWRDFSRSPSPLGLIPIHRHWRTFVHKHEVPRKVLHVSIGFFVIWLYISGTQTSSVAPWLMGALIPIAAVDYARHHYAPFNRFYVKVLGAFMRESEFSGYNGVIFYLLGAWIVLYFFPKDVGVMGVLLLSWCDTAASTFGRLYGRYTPRIRRGKSLAGSLAGFLVGVGTAVWFWGWLAPTIQAPGDDTFMFKGALKLPHTLASAVGLTDAQATISGGLALGVMSIWSGFAAAASEVADVFGWDDNLTIPVLSGLGIWGFLKVFG
;
A
#
# COMPACT_ATOMS: atom_id res chain seq x y z
N MET A 1 -35.71 -11.93 -66.35
CA MET A 1 -36.18 -13.03 -65.47
C MET A 1 -35.03 -13.55 -64.64
N SER A 2 -35.06 -13.38 -63.32
CA SER A 2 -34.32 -14.23 -62.38
C SER A 2 -34.88 -14.01 -60.98
N PHE A 3 -35.47 -15.06 -60.43
CA PHE A 3 -35.97 -15.12 -59.06
C PHE A 3 -34.81 -15.10 -58.06
N ARG A 4 -34.90 -14.29 -57.01
CA ARG A 4 -34.01 -14.44 -55.84
C ARG A 4 -34.85 -14.47 -54.56
N GLY A 5 -34.83 -15.64 -53.92
CA GLY A 5 -35.65 -15.99 -52.77
C GLY A 5 -35.33 -15.17 -51.53
N LYS A 6 -36.37 -14.98 -50.71
CA LYS A 6 -36.29 -14.42 -49.36
C LYS A 6 -35.61 -15.45 -48.44
N PRO A 7 -34.60 -15.08 -47.62
CA PRO A 7 -34.07 -15.99 -46.62
C PRO A 7 -35.08 -16.18 -45.49
N VAL A 8 -35.33 -17.46 -45.18
CA VAL A 8 -36.19 -17.97 -44.10
C VAL A 8 -35.54 -17.67 -42.75
N VAL A 9 -36.28 -17.00 -41.86
CA VAL A 9 -35.88 -16.79 -40.46
C VAL A 9 -36.24 -18.05 -39.65
N PRO A 10 -35.29 -18.72 -38.96
CA PRO A 10 -35.62 -19.85 -38.11
C PRO A 10 -36.33 -19.39 -36.83
N ALA A 11 -37.39 -20.12 -36.44
CA ALA A 11 -38.16 -19.86 -35.22
C ALA A 11 -37.30 -20.07 -33.95
N THR A 12 -37.49 -19.21 -32.94
CA THR A 12 -36.85 -19.35 -31.64
C THR A 12 -37.43 -20.54 -30.86
N PRO A 13 -36.62 -21.32 -30.14
CA PRO A 13 -37.12 -22.47 -29.38
C PRO A 13 -37.94 -21.99 -28.17
N ARG A 14 -39.20 -22.44 -28.07
CA ARG A 14 -40.02 -22.30 -26.86
C ARG A 14 -39.45 -23.19 -25.77
N VAL A 15 -39.07 -22.59 -24.65
CA VAL A 15 -38.73 -23.32 -23.42
C VAL A 15 -40.02 -23.82 -22.80
N ILE A 16 -40.24 -25.14 -22.85
CA ILE A 16 -41.33 -25.81 -22.12
C ILE A 16 -40.77 -26.13 -20.73
N SER A 17 -41.37 -25.57 -19.69
CA SER A 17 -41.06 -25.93 -18.29
C SER A 17 -41.37 -27.41 -18.05
N PRO A 18 -40.52 -28.15 -17.32
CA PRO A 18 -40.72 -29.58 -17.08
C PRO A 18 -42.05 -29.82 -16.36
N SER A 19 -42.78 -30.85 -16.79
CA SER A 19 -43.96 -31.33 -16.08
C SER A 19 -43.57 -31.85 -14.68
N PRO A 20 -44.36 -31.54 -13.64
CA PRO A 20 -44.04 -31.93 -12.26
C PRO A 20 -43.94 -33.45 -12.12
N THR A 21 -42.97 -33.90 -11.32
CA THR A 21 -42.74 -35.31 -10.99
C THR A 21 -43.90 -35.88 -10.16
N PRO A 22 -44.17 -37.20 -10.19
CA PRO A 22 -45.32 -37.81 -9.50
C PRO A 22 -45.42 -37.45 -8.00
N SER A 23 -44.27 -37.26 -7.34
CA SER A 23 -44.17 -36.84 -5.94
C SER A 23 -44.67 -35.41 -5.63
N GLU A 24 -44.93 -34.58 -6.65
CA GLU A 24 -45.55 -33.25 -6.48
C GLU A 24 -47.07 -33.26 -6.71
N ARG A 25 -47.63 -34.32 -7.34
CA ARG A 25 -49.09 -34.47 -7.50
C ARG A 25 -49.74 -34.98 -6.22
N ASP A 26 -49.07 -35.85 -5.49
CA ASP A 26 -49.59 -36.41 -4.23
C ASP A 26 -49.60 -35.40 -3.07
N ALA A 27 -48.89 -34.27 -3.20
CA ALA A 27 -48.92 -33.18 -2.22
C ALA A 27 -50.02 -32.14 -2.48
N ALA A 28 -50.68 -32.17 -3.64
CA ALA A 28 -51.69 -31.20 -4.05
C ALA A 28 -53.14 -31.73 -3.95
N SER A 29 -53.32 -33.01 -3.60
CA SER A 29 -54.65 -33.65 -3.51
C SER A 29 -54.98 -34.19 -2.12
N SER A 30 -54.29 -33.74 -1.06
CA SER A 30 -54.61 -34.12 0.31
C SER A 30 -54.52 -32.92 1.27
N ASP A 31 -55.36 -31.91 1.03
CA ASP A 31 -55.84 -31.08 2.13
C ASP A 31 -57.05 -31.80 2.72
N GLU A 32 -56.86 -32.59 3.78
CA GLU A 32 -57.77 -32.66 4.94
C GLU A 32 -57.02 -33.26 6.15
N ASN A 33 -56.84 -32.46 7.20
CA ASN A 33 -56.50 -32.84 8.58
C ASN A 33 -55.18 -33.58 8.89
N TYR A 34 -54.05 -32.87 8.87
CA TYR A 34 -52.91 -33.22 9.75
C TYR A 34 -52.07 -31.99 10.16
N PHE A 35 -52.16 -31.59 11.44
CA PHE A 35 -51.32 -30.54 12.03
C PHE A 35 -50.08 -31.16 12.70
N GLY A 36 -48.96 -31.19 11.97
CA GLY A 36 -47.63 -31.49 12.53
C GLY A 36 -46.82 -30.20 12.80
N PRO A 37 -45.82 -30.21 13.70
CA PRO A 37 -45.10 -29.00 14.09
C PRO A 37 -44.20 -28.50 12.95
N VAL A 38 -44.50 -27.31 12.45
CA VAL A 38 -43.72 -26.65 11.38
C VAL A 38 -42.54 -25.89 11.98
N THR A 39 -41.34 -26.09 11.45
CA THR A 39 -40.14 -25.37 11.89
C THR A 39 -40.13 -23.92 11.40
N ARG A 40 -39.55 -23.02 12.20
CA ARG A 40 -39.56 -21.54 12.02
C ARG A 40 -38.98 -21.05 10.68
N SER A 41 -38.28 -21.91 9.94
CA SER A 41 -37.65 -21.60 8.65
C SER A 41 -38.60 -21.71 7.45
N ALA A 42 -39.67 -22.51 7.53
CA ALA A 42 -40.64 -22.66 6.43
C ALA A 42 -41.64 -21.48 6.35
N ALA A 43 -42.00 -20.88 7.48
CA ALA A 43 -42.91 -19.73 7.54
C ALA A 43 -42.29 -18.43 6.96
N ARG A 44 -40.96 -18.27 7.03
CA ARG A 44 -40.28 -17.02 6.62
C ARG A 44 -40.08 -16.91 5.10
N LYS A 45 -40.15 -18.01 4.36
CA LYS A 45 -40.00 -18.03 2.89
C LYS A 45 -41.25 -17.59 2.12
N ARG A 46 -42.41 -17.50 2.79
CA ARG A 46 -43.68 -17.09 2.17
C ARG A 46 -43.96 -15.58 2.24
N LEU A 47 -43.12 -14.78 2.91
CA LEU A 47 -43.47 -13.38 3.25
C LEU A 47 -42.55 -12.29 2.64
N SER A 48 -41.75 -12.57 1.61
CA SER A 48 -40.87 -11.55 1.03
C SER A 48 -40.78 -11.60 -0.49
N THR A 49 -41.76 -10.99 -1.16
CA THR A 49 -41.57 -10.46 -2.52
C THR A 49 -42.28 -9.11 -2.61
N PRO A 50 -41.57 -7.97 -2.56
CA PRO A 50 -42.09 -6.70 -3.03
C PRO A 50 -41.80 -6.53 -4.52
N GLN A 51 -42.80 -6.08 -5.28
CA GLN A 51 -42.70 -5.65 -6.68
C GLN A 51 -41.74 -4.44 -6.83
N PRO A 52 -41.08 -4.25 -7.98
CA PRO A 52 -40.32 -3.04 -8.25
C PRO A 52 -41.25 -1.90 -8.69
N VAL A 53 -41.00 -0.72 -8.13
CA VAL A 53 -41.61 0.58 -8.42
C VAL A 53 -40.89 1.21 -9.62
N GLU A 54 -41.65 1.74 -10.58
CA GLU A 54 -41.17 2.59 -11.68
C GLU A 54 -41.02 4.03 -11.17
N GLU A 55 -39.87 4.66 -11.43
CA GLU A 55 -39.70 6.12 -11.40
C GLU A 55 -38.84 6.55 -12.61
N ASP A 56 -39.46 7.33 -13.49
CA ASP A 56 -38.87 8.08 -14.59
C ASP A 56 -38.03 9.26 -14.08
N ILE A 57 -36.87 9.50 -14.70
CA ILE A 57 -36.25 10.83 -14.78
C ILE A 57 -35.67 11.01 -16.18
N ASP A 58 -36.21 12.00 -16.87
CA ASP A 58 -35.86 12.53 -18.19
C ASP A 58 -34.46 13.18 -18.23
N GLU A 59 -33.68 12.95 -19.31
CA GLU A 59 -32.76 13.96 -19.88
C GLU A 59 -32.64 13.74 -21.41
N ASP A 60 -33.23 14.66 -22.19
CA ASP A 60 -33.00 14.90 -23.63
C ASP A 60 -31.59 15.49 -23.85
N GLU A 61 -30.69 14.93 -24.66
CA GLU A 61 -30.53 14.95 -26.14
C GLU A 61 -29.53 16.03 -26.67
N TYR A 62 -28.79 15.63 -27.73
CA TYR A 62 -27.81 16.33 -28.60
C TYR A 62 -26.32 16.36 -28.13
N ASP A 63 -25.31 15.90 -28.88
CA ASP A 63 -25.23 15.54 -30.30
C ASP A 63 -23.96 14.67 -30.66
N ALA A 64 -24.12 13.85 -31.71
CA ALA A 64 -23.18 13.23 -32.69
C ALA A 64 -21.74 12.77 -32.28
N SER A 65 -21.41 11.46 -32.19
CA SER A 65 -21.07 10.46 -33.26
C SER A 65 -19.66 10.58 -33.91
N PRO A 66 -19.05 9.54 -34.52
CA PRO A 66 -19.07 8.09 -34.26
C PRO A 66 -17.67 7.42 -34.36
N ASP A 67 -17.44 6.29 -33.66
CA ASP A 67 -16.83 5.10 -34.28
C ASP A 67 -16.87 3.88 -33.35
N LEU A 68 -17.91 3.08 -33.53
CA LEU A 68 -18.06 1.74 -32.95
C LEU A 68 -17.38 0.72 -33.84
N ARG A 69 -16.41 -0.04 -33.30
CA ARG A 69 -16.16 -1.43 -33.73
C ARG A 69 -16.05 -2.39 -32.54
N ARG A 70 -17.23 -2.75 -32.06
CA ARG A 70 -17.73 -4.10 -31.75
C ARG A 70 -16.74 -5.14 -31.20
N ALA A 71 -17.01 -5.53 -29.95
CA ALA A 71 -16.62 -6.80 -29.36
C ALA A 71 -17.22 -8.00 -30.11
N ARG A 72 -16.40 -9.05 -30.32
CA ARG A 72 -16.88 -10.42 -30.49
C ARG A 72 -16.00 -11.37 -29.69
N THR A 73 -16.65 -12.09 -28.81
CA THR A 73 -16.17 -13.28 -28.10
C THR A 73 -15.84 -14.39 -29.10
N ARG A 74 -14.63 -14.95 -28.99
CA ARG A 74 -14.30 -16.26 -29.56
C ARG A 74 -13.47 -17.04 -28.56
N SER A 75 -14.11 -18.06 -28.00
CA SER A 75 -13.47 -19.22 -27.43
C SER A 75 -12.59 -19.89 -28.50
N ARG A 76 -11.35 -20.21 -28.11
CA ARG A 76 -10.49 -21.32 -28.58
C ARG A 76 -9.02 -20.98 -28.27
N SER A 77 -8.50 -21.55 -27.19
CA SER A 77 -7.07 -21.58 -26.91
C SER A 77 -6.35 -22.47 -27.94
N PRO A 78 -5.22 -22.07 -28.53
CA PRO A 78 -4.43 -22.94 -29.38
C PRO A 78 -3.73 -24.03 -28.55
N ILE A 79 -3.97 -25.30 -28.92
CA ILE A 79 -3.14 -26.44 -28.49
C ILE A 79 -1.74 -26.22 -29.05
N THR A 80 -0.77 -26.03 -28.16
CA THR A 80 0.64 -26.03 -28.52
C THR A 80 1.07 -27.49 -28.72
N THR A 81 1.38 -27.86 -29.95
CA THR A 81 1.89 -29.17 -30.34
C THR A 81 3.35 -29.30 -29.90
N ARG A 82 3.57 -29.93 -28.75
CA ARG A 82 4.91 -30.30 -28.28
C ARG A 82 5.39 -31.52 -29.09
N LYS A 83 6.49 -31.35 -29.83
CA LYS A 83 7.18 -32.45 -30.53
C LYS A 83 7.61 -33.53 -29.53
N VAL A 84 7.29 -34.77 -29.87
CA VAL A 84 7.68 -36.00 -29.16
C VAL A 84 9.09 -36.36 -29.61
N ASN A 85 10.07 -36.28 -28.71
CA ASN A 85 11.43 -36.76 -28.98
C ASN A 85 11.55 -38.22 -28.52
N GLY A 86 11.91 -39.08 -29.48
CA GLY A 86 12.82 -40.23 -29.34
C GLY A 86 12.58 -41.23 -28.21
N LEU A 87 11.99 -42.37 -28.58
CA LEU A 87 12.05 -43.61 -27.81
C LEU A 87 13.50 -44.11 -27.73
N THR A 88 14.02 -44.30 -26.51
CA THR A 88 15.21 -45.12 -26.25
C THR A 88 14.80 -46.37 -25.48
N PRO A 89 15.33 -47.56 -25.81
CA PRO A 89 14.88 -48.81 -25.22
C PRO A 89 15.51 -49.04 -23.83
N ALA A 90 14.66 -49.26 -22.83
CA ALA A 90 15.10 -49.68 -21.50
C ALA A 90 15.46 -51.18 -21.51
N LYS A 91 16.71 -51.49 -21.14
CA LYS A 91 17.21 -52.84 -20.89
C LYS A 91 16.51 -53.47 -19.68
N ALA A 92 16.06 -54.71 -19.85
CA ALA A 92 15.57 -55.56 -18.78
C ALA A 92 16.70 -56.06 -17.87
N ALA A 93 16.50 -56.03 -16.56
CA ALA A 93 17.12 -56.98 -15.63
C ALA A 93 16.37 -57.06 -14.27
N ARG A 94 15.77 -58.23 -14.06
CA ARG A 94 15.65 -59.03 -12.83
C ARG A 94 14.84 -58.51 -11.64
N SER A 95 13.70 -59.18 -11.46
CA SER A 95 12.88 -59.29 -10.26
C SER A 95 13.58 -60.04 -9.12
N THR A 96 13.56 -59.47 -7.91
CA THR A 96 13.74 -60.21 -6.65
C THR A 96 12.74 -59.73 -5.60
N ALA A 97 11.90 -60.69 -5.18
CA ALA A 97 11.29 -60.90 -3.87
C ALA A 97 10.39 -59.80 -3.24
N ASP A 98 9.09 -60.12 -3.24
CA ASP A 98 8.05 -59.61 -2.35
C ASP A 98 8.43 -59.72 -0.86
N GLN A 99 8.28 -58.63 -0.11
CA GLN A 99 7.98 -58.67 1.33
C GLN A 99 6.54 -58.20 1.56
N LYS A 100 5.64 -59.17 1.75
CA LYS A 100 4.32 -58.98 2.34
C LYS A 100 4.45 -58.38 3.74
N LYS A 101 3.88 -57.19 3.97
CA LYS A 101 3.50 -56.75 5.31
C LYS A 101 2.11 -57.27 5.63
N ASN A 102 2.00 -58.02 6.72
CA ASN A 102 0.78 -58.61 7.24
C ASN A 102 -0.26 -57.54 7.59
N LEU A 103 -1.49 -57.71 7.08
CA LEU A 103 -2.70 -57.06 7.56
C LEU A 103 -3.28 -57.93 8.69
N ALA A 104 -3.36 -57.38 9.90
CA ALA A 104 -4.06 -58.00 11.02
C ALA A 104 -5.58 -57.75 10.92
N PRO A 105 -6.45 -58.67 11.39
CA PRO A 105 -7.89 -58.51 11.32
C PRO A 105 -8.38 -57.56 12.42
N VAL A 106 -9.25 -56.62 12.07
CA VAL A 106 -9.86 -55.66 12.99
C VAL A 106 -11.13 -56.26 13.59
N THR A 107 -11.14 -56.45 14.91
CA THR A 107 -12.33 -56.72 15.73
C THR A 107 -12.89 -55.43 16.33
N ASN A 108 -14.21 -55.25 16.23
CA ASN A 108 -15.09 -54.31 16.93
C ASN A 108 -14.68 -52.84 17.11
N GLY A 109 -15.29 -51.96 16.31
CA GLY A 109 -15.92 -50.74 16.83
C GLY A 109 -15.10 -49.45 16.92
N LYS A 110 -14.05 -49.26 16.12
CA LYS A 110 -13.43 -47.94 15.94
C LYS A 110 -13.11 -47.67 14.47
N VAL A 111 -13.76 -46.66 13.90
CA VAL A 111 -13.47 -46.15 12.56
C VAL A 111 -12.14 -45.38 12.63
N GLU A 112 -11.13 -45.85 11.90
CA GLU A 112 -9.92 -45.05 11.67
C GLU A 112 -10.28 -43.84 10.81
N SER A 113 -10.16 -42.65 11.39
CA SER A 113 -10.34 -41.41 10.65
C SER A 113 -9.15 -41.22 9.72
N ASN A 114 -9.33 -41.46 8.42
CA ASN A 114 -8.40 -40.96 7.40
C ASN A 114 -8.26 -39.44 7.61
N GLY A 115 -7.09 -39.00 8.07
CA GLY A 115 -6.76 -37.63 8.54
C GLY A 115 -6.91 -36.50 7.52
N LEU A 116 -7.69 -36.71 6.46
CA LEU A 116 -8.09 -35.74 5.45
C LEU A 116 -9.10 -34.69 5.98
N LEU A 117 -9.58 -34.85 7.22
CA LEU A 117 -10.54 -33.93 7.85
C LEU A 117 -10.11 -33.42 9.24
N SER A 118 -8.87 -33.66 9.69
CA SER A 118 -8.37 -33.02 10.91
C SER A 118 -7.85 -31.61 10.59
N PRO A 119 -8.05 -30.60 11.47
CA PRO A 119 -7.52 -29.25 11.27
C PRO A 119 -5.99 -29.20 11.08
N ALA A 120 -5.30 -30.28 11.44
CA ALA A 120 -3.86 -30.45 11.30
C ALA A 120 -3.40 -30.70 9.86
N SER A 121 -4.24 -31.25 8.97
CA SER A 121 -3.86 -31.46 7.56
C SER A 121 -3.95 -30.20 6.69
N ALA A 122 -4.60 -29.14 7.20
CA ALA A 122 -4.57 -27.80 6.60
C ALA A 122 -3.31 -26.99 6.97
N ALA A 123 -2.50 -27.48 7.91
CA ALA A 123 -1.21 -26.88 8.24
C ALA A 123 -0.13 -27.48 7.33
N SER A 124 0.23 -26.76 6.27
CA SER A 124 1.47 -27.05 5.54
C SER A 124 2.66 -27.03 6.51
N PRO A 125 3.70 -27.87 6.33
CA PRO A 125 4.91 -27.82 7.13
C PRO A 125 5.73 -26.59 6.71
N GLY A 126 5.29 -25.43 7.19
CA GLY A 126 5.78 -24.13 6.78
C GLY A 126 4.95 -23.05 7.46
N TRP A 127 5.61 -22.21 8.25
CA TRP A 127 4.96 -21.12 8.96
C TRP A 127 4.27 -20.17 7.96
N SER A 128 2.95 -20.02 8.08
CA SER A 128 2.11 -19.13 7.28
C SER A 128 1.62 -17.97 8.14
N TRP A 129 1.75 -16.75 7.63
CA TRP A 129 1.33 -15.49 8.26
C TRP A 129 -0.15 -15.44 8.71
N ARG A 130 -0.99 -16.38 8.26
CA ARG A 130 -2.38 -16.56 8.72
C ARG A 130 -2.49 -16.87 10.22
N ASP A 131 -1.44 -17.39 10.84
CA ASP A 131 -1.48 -17.81 12.25
C ASP A 131 -1.21 -16.68 13.26
N PHE A 132 -0.67 -15.53 12.82
CA PHE A 132 -0.41 -14.40 13.72
C PHE A 132 -1.67 -13.55 14.00
N SER A 133 -2.83 -13.90 13.43
CA SER A 133 -4.07 -13.10 13.49
C SER A 133 -5.26 -13.78 14.18
N ARG A 134 -5.04 -14.68 15.15
CA ARG A 134 -6.12 -15.22 16.00
C ARG A 134 -6.27 -14.27 17.21
N SER A 135 -7.35 -13.52 17.45
CA SER A 135 -8.81 -13.68 17.19
C SER A 135 -9.54 -12.28 17.25
N PRO A 136 -10.87 -12.12 17.02
CA PRO A 136 -11.87 -13.11 16.65
C PRO A 136 -12.83 -12.69 15.50
N SER A 137 -12.99 -13.57 14.51
CA SER A 137 -14.23 -14.33 14.47
C SER A 137 -13.84 -15.73 14.02
N PRO A 138 -14.02 -16.77 14.86
CA PRO A 138 -13.70 -18.15 14.49
C PRO A 138 -14.48 -18.61 13.24
N LEU A 139 -15.53 -17.88 12.89
CA LEU A 139 -16.48 -18.19 11.81
C LEU A 139 -16.42 -17.21 10.64
N GLY A 140 -15.55 -16.18 10.64
CA GLY A 140 -15.48 -15.21 9.54
C GLY A 140 -16.79 -14.46 9.27
N LEU A 141 -17.68 -14.37 10.27
CA LEU A 141 -19.06 -13.88 10.16
C LEU A 141 -19.18 -12.38 9.89
N ILE A 142 -18.11 -11.59 10.11
CA ILE A 142 -18.13 -10.14 9.92
C ILE A 142 -17.13 -9.77 8.81
N PRO A 143 -17.61 -9.45 7.59
CA PRO A 143 -16.76 -9.10 6.45
C PRO A 143 -15.82 -7.91 6.69
N ILE A 144 -16.16 -7.03 7.64
CA ILE A 144 -15.44 -5.79 7.94
C ILE A 144 -13.95 -6.05 8.27
N HIS A 145 -13.63 -7.11 9.03
CA HIS A 145 -12.25 -7.38 9.47
C HIS A 145 -11.35 -7.83 8.32
N ARG A 146 -11.92 -8.48 7.29
CA ARG A 146 -11.16 -8.85 6.09
C ARG A 146 -10.82 -7.63 5.26
N HIS A 147 -11.78 -6.73 5.05
CA HIS A 147 -11.57 -5.46 4.35
C HIS A 147 -10.60 -4.55 5.08
N TRP A 148 -10.68 -4.49 6.41
CA TRP A 148 -9.73 -3.73 7.22
C TRP A 148 -8.31 -4.28 7.12
N ARG A 149 -8.14 -5.60 7.21
CA ARG A 149 -6.82 -6.24 7.04
C ARG A 149 -6.23 -5.97 5.65
N THR A 150 -7.01 -6.17 4.59
CA THR A 150 -6.52 -5.90 3.23
C THR A 150 -6.19 -4.42 3.03
N PHE A 151 -6.97 -3.51 3.63
CA PHE A 151 -6.68 -2.09 3.62
C PHE A 151 -5.36 -1.76 4.34
N VAL A 152 -5.16 -2.28 5.56
CA VAL A 152 -3.97 -2.05 6.38
C VAL A 152 -2.70 -2.51 5.66
N HIS A 153 -2.72 -3.69 5.03
CA HIS A 153 -1.60 -4.19 4.24
C HIS A 153 -1.40 -3.41 2.95
N LYS A 154 -2.48 -3.17 2.18
CA LYS A 154 -2.40 -2.45 0.90
C LYS A 154 -1.84 -1.04 1.06
N HIS A 155 -2.13 -0.37 2.18
CA HIS A 155 -1.68 0.99 2.44
C HIS A 155 -0.48 1.08 3.37
N GLU A 156 0.12 -0.04 3.79
CA GLU A 156 1.29 -0.08 4.69
C GLU A 156 1.07 0.76 5.96
N VAL A 157 -0.13 0.68 6.55
CA VAL A 157 -0.56 1.59 7.63
C VAL A 157 0.38 1.59 8.84
N PRO A 158 0.81 0.44 9.40
CA PRO A 158 1.67 0.45 10.60
C PRO A 158 3.02 1.14 10.35
N ARG A 159 3.64 0.90 9.19
CA ARG A 159 4.86 1.59 8.76
C ARG A 159 4.63 3.09 8.69
N LYS A 160 3.55 3.54 8.05
CA LYS A 160 3.26 4.98 7.92
C LYS A 160 2.97 5.64 9.25
N VAL A 161 2.27 4.97 10.16
CA VAL A 161 2.05 5.49 11.51
C VAL A 161 3.39 5.66 12.23
N LEU A 162 4.28 4.67 12.18
CA LEU A 162 5.63 4.77 12.73
C LEU A 162 6.38 5.96 12.09
N HIS A 163 6.35 6.05 10.77
CA HIS A 163 7.03 7.09 9.99
C HIS A 163 6.55 8.50 10.34
N VAL A 164 5.23 8.72 10.41
CA VAL A 164 4.60 9.99 10.80
C VAL A 164 4.89 10.33 12.27
N SER A 165 4.88 9.33 13.16
CA SER A 165 5.10 9.53 14.60
C SER A 165 6.46 10.13 14.91
N ILE A 166 7.48 9.84 14.09
CA ILE A 166 8.83 10.40 14.28
C ILE A 166 8.83 11.91 14.02
N GLY A 167 8.00 12.42 13.10
CA GLY A 167 7.83 13.87 12.94
C GLY A 167 7.34 14.54 14.23
N PHE A 168 6.34 13.96 14.88
CA PHE A 168 5.86 14.44 16.19
C PHE A 168 6.92 14.31 17.29
N PHE A 169 7.72 13.25 17.27
CA PHE A 169 8.83 13.08 18.20
C PHE A 169 9.91 14.16 18.04
N VAL A 170 10.28 14.51 16.80
CA VAL A 170 11.22 15.60 16.54
C VAL A 170 10.65 16.96 16.97
N ILE A 171 9.34 17.19 16.77
CA ILE A 171 8.67 18.40 17.28
C ILE A 171 8.77 18.44 18.80
N TRP A 172 8.51 17.33 19.49
CA TRP A 172 8.64 17.26 20.93
C TRP A 172 10.07 17.57 21.40
N LEU A 173 11.10 17.03 20.73
CA LEU A 173 12.51 17.34 21.01
C LEU A 173 12.83 18.83 20.78
N TYR A 174 12.30 19.41 19.71
CA TYR A 174 12.43 20.82 19.38
C TYR A 174 11.83 21.72 20.47
N ILE A 175 10.58 21.45 20.85
CA ILE A 175 9.85 22.21 21.88
C ILE A 175 10.54 22.07 23.25
N SER A 176 11.09 20.90 23.54
CA SER A 176 11.85 20.65 24.77
C SER A 176 13.21 21.36 24.82
N GLY A 177 13.60 22.09 23.75
CA GLY A 177 14.86 22.82 23.71
C GLY A 177 16.09 21.93 23.49
N THR A 178 15.92 20.71 23.00
CA THR A 178 17.04 19.78 22.78
C THR A 178 17.86 20.24 21.58
N GLN A 179 19.18 20.37 21.77
CA GLN A 179 20.10 20.66 20.67
C GLN A 179 20.24 19.46 19.74
N THR A 180 20.35 19.70 18.43
CA THR A 180 20.46 18.63 17.41
C THR A 180 21.72 17.79 17.59
N SER A 181 22.82 18.41 18.03
CA SER A 181 24.08 17.76 18.38
C SER A 181 23.92 16.67 19.46
N SER A 182 23.06 16.90 20.44
CA SER A 182 22.77 15.94 21.52
C SER A 182 21.95 14.75 21.04
N VAL A 183 21.19 14.88 19.94
CA VAL A 183 20.35 13.80 19.38
C VAL A 183 21.17 12.84 18.54
N ALA A 184 22.21 13.32 17.84
CA ALA A 184 23.00 12.52 16.91
C ALA A 184 23.65 11.25 17.54
N PRO A 185 24.22 11.28 18.77
CA PRO A 185 24.72 10.08 19.42
C PRO A 185 23.64 9.02 19.69
N TRP A 186 22.42 9.43 20.05
CA TRP A 186 21.29 8.51 20.26
C TRP A 186 20.83 7.86 18.96
N LEU A 187 20.81 8.62 17.86
CA LEU A 187 20.51 8.08 16.54
C LEU A 187 21.55 7.04 16.12
N MET A 188 22.84 7.32 16.34
CA MET A 188 23.91 6.36 16.04
C MET A 188 23.86 5.13 16.97
N GLY A 189 23.57 5.36 18.25
CA GLY A 189 23.36 4.30 19.25
C GLY A 189 22.16 3.39 18.93
N ALA A 190 21.16 3.88 18.20
CA ALA A 190 20.09 3.04 17.66
C ALA A 190 20.45 2.41 16.31
N LEU A 191 21.07 3.18 15.41
CA LEU A 191 21.43 2.76 14.05
C LEU A 191 22.38 1.56 14.05
N ILE A 192 23.46 1.60 14.85
CA ILE A 192 24.47 0.54 14.85
C ILE A 192 23.88 -0.82 15.29
N PRO A 193 23.17 -0.93 16.43
CA PRO A 193 22.54 -2.18 16.82
C PRO A 193 21.47 -2.64 15.83
N ILE A 194 20.63 -1.73 15.32
CA ILE A 194 19.56 -2.08 14.36
C ILE A 194 20.18 -2.62 13.06
N ALA A 195 21.19 -1.95 12.52
CA ALA A 195 21.89 -2.39 11.32
C ALA A 195 22.62 -3.72 11.54
N ALA A 196 23.23 -3.94 12.71
CA ALA A 196 23.87 -5.20 13.05
C ALA A 196 22.86 -6.36 13.14
N VAL A 197 21.70 -6.11 13.76
CA VAL A 197 20.59 -7.09 13.82
C VAL A 197 20.05 -7.40 12.42
N ASP A 198 19.84 -6.37 11.60
CA ASP A 198 19.36 -6.53 10.22
C ASP A 198 20.37 -7.29 9.36
N TYR A 199 21.67 -7.05 9.53
CA TYR A 199 22.72 -7.84 8.90
C TYR A 199 22.69 -9.30 9.37
N ALA A 200 22.65 -9.53 10.69
CA ALA A 200 22.64 -10.87 11.26
C ALA A 200 21.44 -11.72 10.80
N ARG A 201 20.26 -11.10 10.58
CA ARG A 201 19.07 -11.82 10.10
C ARG A 201 19.26 -12.42 8.71
N HIS A 202 20.06 -11.81 7.85
CA HIS A 202 20.33 -12.35 6.51
C HIS A 202 21.24 -13.59 6.54
N HIS A 203 22.02 -13.78 7.61
CA HIS A 203 22.91 -14.93 7.76
C HIS A 203 22.24 -16.15 8.42
N TYR A 204 21.16 -15.97 9.18
CA TYR A 204 20.52 -17.05 9.91
C TYR A 204 19.01 -17.12 9.64
N ALA A 205 18.60 -18.07 8.78
CA ALA A 205 17.21 -18.20 8.31
C ALA A 205 16.16 -18.38 9.43
N PRO A 206 16.41 -19.13 10.52
CA PRO A 206 15.48 -19.20 11.65
C PRO A 206 15.31 -17.84 12.35
N PHE A 207 16.38 -17.06 12.48
CA PHE A 207 16.30 -15.71 13.03
C PHE A 207 15.60 -14.74 12.09
N ASN A 208 15.82 -14.83 10.76
CA ASN A 208 15.02 -14.05 9.82
C ASN A 208 13.53 -14.33 9.98
N ARG A 209 13.12 -15.60 10.14
CA ARG A 209 11.71 -15.96 10.36
C ARG A 209 11.18 -15.35 11.65
N PHE A 210 11.95 -15.39 12.74
CA PHE A 210 11.57 -14.76 14.00
C PHE A 210 11.48 -13.22 13.88
N TYR A 211 12.47 -12.59 13.27
CA TYR A 211 12.52 -11.16 13.03
C TYR A 211 11.30 -10.69 12.22
N VAL A 212 11.05 -11.36 11.10
CA VAL A 212 9.91 -11.11 10.22
C VAL A 212 8.58 -11.36 10.97
N LYS A 213 8.51 -12.36 11.86
CA LYS A 213 7.33 -12.64 12.69
C LYS A 213 6.98 -11.49 13.63
N VAL A 214 7.98 -10.85 14.22
CA VAL A 214 7.80 -9.79 15.21
C VAL A 214 7.66 -8.42 14.54
N LEU A 215 8.49 -8.12 13.54
CA LEU A 215 8.64 -6.78 12.96
C LEU A 215 8.03 -6.64 11.57
N GLY A 216 7.60 -7.72 10.92
CA GLY A 216 7.14 -7.67 9.53
C GLY A 216 5.88 -6.84 9.30
N ALA A 217 5.13 -6.47 10.35
CA ALA A 217 4.03 -5.50 10.24
C ALA A 217 4.51 -4.09 9.83
N PHE A 218 5.77 -3.75 10.12
CA PHE A 218 6.40 -2.48 9.77
C PHE A 218 7.25 -2.55 8.49
N MET A 219 7.48 -3.75 7.98
CA MET A 219 8.36 -3.99 6.82
C MET A 219 7.59 -3.96 5.50
N ARG A 220 8.24 -3.48 4.44
CA ARG A 220 7.80 -3.68 3.05
C ARG A 220 8.17 -5.08 2.58
N GLU A 221 7.44 -5.60 1.58
CA GLU A 221 7.71 -6.93 1.02
C GLU A 221 9.13 -7.06 0.44
N SER A 222 9.66 -5.98 -0.14
CA SER A 222 11.04 -5.92 -0.66
C SER A 222 12.11 -6.05 0.43
N GLU A 223 11.79 -5.71 1.69
CA GLU A 223 12.71 -5.74 2.84
C GLU A 223 12.79 -7.14 3.47
N PHE A 224 12.00 -8.10 2.98
CA PHE A 224 12.16 -9.50 3.39
C PHE A 224 13.54 -10.04 2.95
N SER A 225 13.93 -9.74 1.70
CA SER A 225 15.21 -10.13 1.10
C SER A 225 16.25 -9.00 1.09
N GLY A 226 15.83 -7.74 1.21
CA GLY A 226 16.71 -6.57 1.32
C GLY A 226 16.83 -6.05 2.75
N TYR A 227 17.61 -4.97 2.90
CA TYR A 227 17.78 -4.27 4.17
C TYR A 227 16.51 -3.53 4.60
N ASN A 228 16.30 -3.37 5.91
CA ASN A 228 15.14 -2.68 6.45
C ASN A 228 15.24 -1.16 6.27
N GLY A 229 14.16 -0.53 5.79
CA GLY A 229 14.07 0.92 5.56
C GLY A 229 14.35 1.80 6.78
N VAL A 230 14.23 1.27 8.01
CA VAL A 230 14.56 1.97 9.25
C VAL A 230 16.04 2.35 9.33
N ILE A 231 16.95 1.55 8.75
CA ILE A 231 18.38 1.86 8.72
C ILE A 231 18.62 3.16 7.95
N PHE A 232 18.02 3.24 6.75
CA PHE A 232 18.11 4.42 5.88
C PHE A 232 17.43 5.63 6.49
N TYR A 233 16.30 5.44 7.19
CA TYR A 233 15.62 6.49 7.94
C TYR A 233 16.52 7.08 9.03
N LEU A 234 17.09 6.23 9.89
CA LEU A 234 17.96 6.65 10.99
C LEU A 234 19.24 7.32 10.47
N LEU A 235 19.82 6.79 9.40
CA LEU A 235 20.98 7.40 8.75
C LEU A 235 20.64 8.77 8.14
N GLY A 236 19.51 8.90 7.43
CA GLY A 236 19.03 10.16 6.88
C GLY A 236 18.79 11.21 7.96
N ALA A 237 18.07 10.83 9.02
CA ALA A 237 17.84 11.69 10.19
C ALA A 237 19.15 12.10 10.88
N TRP A 238 20.11 11.19 11.02
CA TRP A 238 21.42 11.49 11.57
C TRP A 238 22.18 12.50 10.71
N ILE A 239 22.24 12.30 9.38
CA ILE A 239 22.93 13.22 8.47
C ILE A 239 22.34 14.62 8.59
N VAL A 240 21.02 14.77 8.49
CA VAL A 240 20.41 16.11 8.49
C VAL A 240 20.53 16.82 9.83
N LEU A 241 20.40 16.11 10.96
CA LEU A 241 20.50 16.73 12.28
C LEU A 241 21.95 17.00 12.70
N TYR A 242 22.92 16.26 12.16
CA TYR A 242 24.33 16.44 12.47
C TYR A 242 24.99 17.52 11.61
N PHE A 243 24.72 17.53 10.30
CA PHE A 243 25.42 18.42 9.35
C PHE A 243 24.69 19.74 9.07
N PHE A 244 23.37 19.80 9.24
CA PHE A 244 22.63 21.03 8.96
C PHE A 244 22.31 21.83 10.23
N PRO A 245 22.11 23.16 10.07
CA PRO A 245 21.61 23.99 11.16
C PRO A 245 20.25 23.51 11.67
N LYS A 246 19.93 23.87 12.92
CA LYS A 246 18.82 23.30 13.67
C LYS A 246 17.48 23.39 12.94
N ASP A 247 17.17 24.54 12.35
CA ASP A 247 15.94 24.76 11.59
C ASP A 247 15.86 23.88 10.33
N VAL A 248 16.94 23.82 9.55
CA VAL A 248 17.01 22.99 8.34
C VAL A 248 17.00 21.49 8.66
N GLY A 249 17.71 21.08 9.71
CA GLY A 249 17.76 19.69 10.15
C GLY A 249 16.40 19.18 10.63
N VAL A 250 15.70 19.97 11.46
CA VAL A 250 14.33 19.66 11.91
C VAL A 250 13.38 19.59 10.72
N MET A 251 13.45 20.56 9.81
CA MET A 251 12.63 20.56 8.60
C MET A 251 12.92 19.34 7.71
N GLY A 252 14.18 18.94 7.53
CA GLY A 252 14.54 17.74 6.77
C GLY A 252 13.87 16.47 7.30
N VAL A 253 13.83 16.29 8.62
CA VAL A 253 13.14 15.14 9.24
C VAL A 253 11.61 15.25 9.14
N LEU A 254 11.06 16.46 9.29
CA LEU A 254 9.62 16.69 9.10
C LEU A 254 9.16 16.40 7.66
N LEU A 255 9.95 16.81 6.66
CA LEU A 255 9.67 16.54 5.26
C LEU A 255 9.77 15.04 4.97
N LEU A 256 10.80 14.36 5.47
CA LEU A 256 10.86 12.89 5.42
C LEU A 256 9.59 12.28 6.04
N SER A 257 9.21 12.71 7.23
CA SER A 257 8.07 12.13 7.96
C SER A 257 6.73 12.36 7.25
N TRP A 258 6.35 13.60 7.01
CA TRP A 258 5.00 13.97 6.57
C TRP A 258 4.87 14.03 5.04
N CYS A 259 5.91 14.46 4.32
CA CYS A 259 5.81 14.57 2.86
C CYS A 259 5.94 13.20 2.19
N ASP A 260 6.83 12.31 2.65
CA ASP A 260 6.93 10.94 2.10
C ASP A 260 5.65 10.14 2.35
N THR A 261 5.07 10.28 3.55
CA THR A 261 3.82 9.57 3.88
C THR A 261 2.65 10.11 3.08
N ALA A 262 2.57 11.43 2.85
CA ALA A 262 1.60 12.03 1.94
C ALA A 262 1.79 11.54 0.50
N ALA A 263 3.01 11.66 -0.04
CA ALA A 263 3.32 11.29 -1.41
C ALA A 263 3.04 9.82 -1.69
N SER A 264 3.46 8.91 -0.81
CA SER A 264 3.20 7.49 -0.98
C SER A 264 1.73 7.10 -0.72
N THR A 265 0.97 7.88 0.05
CA THR A 265 -0.46 7.62 0.28
C THR A 265 -1.30 8.07 -0.90
N PHE A 266 -1.16 9.32 -1.32
CA PHE A 266 -1.89 9.86 -2.47
C PHE A 266 -1.38 9.30 -3.79
N GLY A 267 -0.10 8.95 -3.88
CA GLY A 267 0.46 8.25 -5.03
C GLY A 267 -0.13 6.85 -5.24
N ARG A 268 -0.42 6.11 -4.16
CA ARG A 268 -1.10 4.81 -4.24
C ARG A 268 -2.61 4.92 -4.49
N LEU A 269 -3.25 5.95 -3.93
CA LEU A 269 -4.69 6.16 -4.05
C LEU A 269 -5.08 6.74 -5.42
N TYR A 270 -4.37 7.77 -5.87
CA TYR A 270 -4.72 8.55 -7.06
C TYR A 270 -3.67 8.50 -8.18
N GLY A 271 -2.52 7.86 -7.98
CA GLY A 271 -1.46 7.80 -9.00
C GLY A 271 -1.84 7.07 -10.29
N ARG A 272 -2.95 6.31 -10.29
CA ARG A 272 -3.50 5.71 -11.52
C ARG A 272 -4.24 6.70 -12.42
N TYR A 273 -4.68 7.84 -11.87
CA TYR A 273 -5.45 8.87 -12.57
C TYR A 273 -4.59 10.05 -13.02
N THR A 274 -3.30 10.05 -12.69
CA THR A 274 -2.39 11.16 -12.99
C THR A 274 -1.19 10.67 -13.79
N PRO A 275 -0.52 11.56 -14.55
CA PRO A 275 0.69 11.20 -15.27
C PRO A 275 1.75 10.63 -14.32
N ARG A 276 2.47 9.60 -14.79
CA ARG A 276 3.63 9.06 -14.08
C ARG A 276 4.83 9.93 -14.38
N ILE A 277 5.41 10.55 -13.36
CA ILE A 277 6.65 11.32 -13.49
C ILE A 277 7.82 10.37 -13.70
N ARG A 278 7.81 9.23 -13.00
CA ARG A 278 8.83 8.19 -13.06
C ARG A 278 8.19 6.81 -12.86
N ARG A 279 8.93 5.74 -13.17
CA ARG A 279 8.57 4.38 -12.72
C ARG A 279 8.37 4.39 -11.20
N GLY A 280 7.14 4.11 -10.75
CA GLY A 280 6.77 4.07 -9.34
C GLY A 280 6.37 5.42 -8.71
N LYS A 281 6.56 6.56 -9.39
CA LYS A 281 6.22 7.90 -8.87
C LYS A 281 5.17 8.56 -9.76
N SER A 282 4.15 9.15 -9.15
CA SER A 282 3.02 9.78 -9.85
C SER A 282 2.93 11.26 -9.52
N LEU A 283 2.35 12.05 -10.43
CA LEU A 283 2.11 13.47 -10.20
C LEU A 283 1.20 13.70 -8.98
N ALA A 284 0.21 12.84 -8.75
CA ALA A 284 -0.61 12.92 -7.54
C ALA A 284 0.21 12.78 -6.25
N GLY A 285 1.19 11.86 -6.22
CA GLY A 285 2.07 11.68 -5.07
C GLY A 285 2.94 12.92 -4.85
N SER A 286 3.64 13.36 -5.89
CA SER A 286 4.56 14.50 -5.78
C SER A 286 3.84 15.82 -5.48
N LEU A 287 2.63 16.04 -6.00
CA LEU A 287 1.81 17.21 -5.65
C LEU A 287 1.35 17.15 -4.19
N ALA A 288 0.96 15.98 -3.69
CA ALA A 288 0.60 15.83 -2.28
C ALA A 288 1.79 16.08 -1.35
N GLY A 289 2.98 15.53 -1.70
CA GLY A 289 4.23 15.79 -0.99
C GLY A 289 4.58 17.28 -1.01
N PHE A 290 4.45 17.95 -2.16
CA PHE A 290 4.66 19.39 -2.30
C PHE A 290 3.75 20.19 -1.37
N LEU A 291 2.42 19.97 -1.42
CA LEU A 291 1.46 20.72 -0.61
C LEU A 291 1.65 20.51 0.88
N VAL A 292 1.91 19.27 1.31
CA VAL A 292 2.22 18.96 2.71
C VAL A 292 3.54 19.60 3.12
N GLY A 293 4.55 19.64 2.25
CA GLY A 293 5.82 20.32 2.51
C GLY A 293 5.67 21.83 2.67
N VAL A 294 4.88 22.47 1.81
CA VAL A 294 4.52 23.89 1.94
C VAL A 294 3.81 24.13 3.27
N GLY A 295 2.78 23.35 3.59
CA GLY A 295 2.04 23.49 4.85
C GLY A 295 2.92 23.28 6.08
N THR A 296 3.83 22.31 6.03
CA THR A 296 4.80 22.03 7.09
C THR A 296 5.74 23.21 7.31
N ALA A 297 6.26 23.81 6.24
CA ALA A 297 7.16 24.96 6.30
C ALA A 297 6.46 26.22 6.82
N VAL A 298 5.23 26.50 6.35
CA VAL A 298 4.40 27.60 6.86
C VAL A 298 4.15 27.43 8.36
N TRP A 299 3.78 26.21 8.78
CA TRP A 299 3.53 25.92 10.18
C TRP A 299 4.79 26.03 11.04
N PHE A 300 5.91 25.47 10.59
CA PHE A 300 7.17 25.46 11.35
C PHE A 300 7.76 26.86 11.47
N TRP A 301 8.08 27.55 10.36
CA TRP A 301 8.72 28.87 10.42
C TRP A 301 7.75 30.02 10.64
N GLY A 302 6.47 29.87 10.28
CA GLY A 302 5.47 30.91 10.45
C GLY A 302 4.82 30.93 11.83
N TRP A 303 4.74 29.79 12.51
CA TRP A 303 4.06 29.68 13.81
C TRP A 303 4.91 29.04 14.89
N LEU A 304 5.44 27.83 14.68
CA LEU A 304 6.13 27.09 15.74
C LEU A 304 7.43 27.77 16.20
N ALA A 305 8.32 28.09 15.26
CA ALA A 305 9.62 28.68 15.54
C ALA A 305 9.52 30.08 16.17
N PRO A 306 8.65 30.99 15.69
CA PRO A 306 8.46 32.28 16.36
C PRO A 306 7.81 32.18 17.75
N THR A 307 6.92 31.20 17.97
CA THR A 307 6.20 31.02 19.25
C THR A 307 7.10 30.42 20.33
N ILE A 308 7.98 29.50 19.95
CA ILE A 308 8.84 28.76 20.86
C ILE A 308 10.28 29.10 20.53
N GLN A 309 10.80 30.10 21.24
CA GLN A 309 12.23 30.41 21.23
C GLN A 309 12.95 29.34 22.06
N ALA A 310 13.47 28.33 21.37
CA ALA A 310 14.18 27.26 22.00
C ALA A 310 15.62 27.72 22.35
N PRO A 311 16.18 27.28 23.49
CA PRO A 311 17.58 27.57 23.80
C PRO A 311 18.50 27.13 22.66
N GLY A 312 19.39 28.02 22.19
CA GLY A 312 20.32 27.74 21.09
C GLY A 312 19.83 28.07 19.68
N ASP A 313 18.81 28.93 19.54
CA ASP A 313 18.28 29.40 18.25
C ASP A 313 19.25 30.31 17.46
N ASP A 314 20.43 30.64 18.00
CA ASP A 314 21.49 31.40 17.32
C ASP A 314 21.97 30.74 16.01
N THR A 315 21.66 29.46 15.82
CA THR A 315 22.00 28.69 14.62
C THR A 315 20.94 28.70 13.53
N PHE A 316 19.77 29.34 13.72
CA PHE A 316 18.74 29.37 12.70
C PHE A 316 19.19 30.15 11.47
N MET A 317 19.03 29.54 10.31
CA MET A 317 19.33 30.16 9.04
C MET A 317 18.20 31.06 8.58
N PHE A 318 16.95 30.60 8.63
CA PHE A 318 15.83 31.43 8.20
C PHE A 318 15.39 32.40 9.29
N LYS A 319 15.65 33.69 9.08
CA LYS A 319 15.31 34.78 10.03
C LYS A 319 14.13 35.65 9.57
N GLY A 320 13.31 35.15 8.65
CA GLY A 320 12.15 35.89 8.13
C GLY A 320 12.48 36.96 7.07
N ALA A 321 13.71 36.99 6.57
CA ALA A 321 14.12 37.81 5.44
C ALA A 321 14.90 36.96 4.44
N LEU A 322 14.76 37.27 3.15
CA LEU A 322 15.56 36.70 2.08
C LEU A 322 16.12 37.84 1.22
N LYS A 323 17.42 37.82 0.94
CA LYS A 323 18.13 38.82 0.15
C LYS A 323 18.70 38.21 -1.12
N LEU A 324 18.51 38.87 -2.25
CA LEU A 324 19.18 38.51 -3.50
C LEU A 324 20.70 38.74 -3.38
N PRO A 325 21.54 37.82 -3.88
CA PRO A 325 22.98 38.02 -3.97
C PRO A 325 23.33 39.35 -4.67
N HIS A 326 24.32 40.07 -4.15
CA HIS A 326 24.70 41.41 -4.66
C HIS A 326 25.00 41.43 -6.17
N THR A 327 25.55 40.35 -6.72
CA THR A 327 25.82 40.20 -8.16
C THR A 327 24.53 40.20 -8.98
N LEU A 328 23.49 39.50 -8.52
CA LEU A 328 22.18 39.45 -9.16
C LEU A 328 21.40 40.76 -8.95
N ALA A 329 21.46 41.33 -7.74
CA ALA A 329 20.84 42.62 -7.45
C ALA A 329 21.41 43.73 -8.36
N SER A 330 22.73 43.77 -8.53
CA SER A 330 23.41 44.74 -9.40
C SER A 330 23.09 44.52 -10.89
N ALA A 331 22.95 43.27 -11.33
CA ALA A 331 22.59 42.95 -12.71
C ALA A 331 21.16 43.40 -13.09
N VAL A 332 20.24 43.40 -12.11
CA VAL A 332 18.85 43.86 -12.29
C VAL A 332 18.69 45.35 -11.95
N GLY A 333 19.75 46.02 -11.47
CA GLY A 333 19.72 47.42 -11.08
C GLY A 333 18.92 47.71 -9.80
N LEU A 334 18.75 46.69 -8.94
CA LEU A 334 18.00 46.81 -7.68
C LEU A 334 18.90 47.30 -6.55
N THR A 335 18.37 48.20 -5.72
CA THR A 335 19.02 48.59 -4.46
C THR A 335 18.91 47.47 -3.43
N ASP A 336 19.84 47.39 -2.47
CA ASP A 336 19.86 46.33 -1.44
C ASP A 336 18.55 46.22 -0.63
N ALA A 337 17.86 47.35 -0.42
CA ALA A 337 16.57 47.39 0.26
C ALA A 337 15.43 46.81 -0.60
N GLN A 338 15.47 47.02 -1.92
CA GLN A 338 14.50 46.45 -2.87
C GLN A 338 14.81 44.98 -3.22
N ALA A 339 16.08 44.58 -3.08
CA ALA A 339 16.56 43.23 -3.29
C ALA A 339 16.29 42.28 -2.10
N THR A 340 15.73 42.80 -1.00
CA THR A 340 15.40 42.04 0.20
C THR A 340 13.88 41.92 0.35
N ILE A 341 13.38 40.69 0.45
CA ILE A 341 11.99 40.41 0.81
C ILE A 341 11.93 39.97 2.28
N SER A 342 10.89 40.38 3.02
CA SER A 342 10.72 40.03 4.43
C SER A 342 9.28 39.64 4.77
N GLY A 343 9.09 39.10 5.97
CA GLY A 343 7.78 38.80 6.54
C GLY A 343 7.05 37.70 5.76
N GLY A 344 5.75 37.91 5.51
CA GLY A 344 4.89 36.90 4.87
C GLY A 344 5.35 36.49 3.46
N LEU A 345 5.95 37.41 2.69
CA LEU A 345 6.47 37.11 1.35
C LEU A 345 7.70 36.20 1.42
N ALA A 346 8.64 36.49 2.31
CA ALA A 346 9.81 35.64 2.53
C ALA A 346 9.39 34.23 3.01
N LEU A 347 8.43 34.15 3.94
CA LEU A 347 7.87 32.89 4.40
C LEU A 347 7.18 32.12 3.27
N GLY A 348 6.42 32.80 2.41
CA GLY A 348 5.76 32.19 1.25
C GLY A 348 6.76 31.57 0.29
N VAL A 349 7.82 32.32 -0.06
CA VAL A 349 8.91 31.83 -0.93
C VAL A 349 9.62 30.64 -0.29
N MET A 350 10.01 30.75 0.98
CA MET A 350 10.64 29.64 1.71
C MET A 350 9.77 28.38 1.75
N SER A 351 8.46 28.55 1.94
CA SER A 351 7.53 27.43 2.06
C SER A 351 7.33 26.73 0.73
N ILE A 352 7.15 27.49 -0.37
CA ILE A 352 7.09 26.97 -1.73
C ILE A 352 8.39 26.24 -2.08
N TRP A 353 9.54 26.84 -1.77
CA TRP A 353 10.84 26.22 -2.01
C TRP A 353 11.01 24.91 -1.23
N SER A 354 10.58 24.88 0.03
CA SER A 354 10.68 23.67 0.88
C SER A 354 9.78 22.54 0.37
N GLY A 355 8.54 22.86 -0.03
CA GLY A 355 7.65 21.90 -0.69
C GLY A 355 8.23 21.40 -2.01
N PHE A 356 8.82 22.28 -2.81
CA PHE A 356 9.50 21.91 -4.06
C PHE A 356 10.70 21.01 -3.79
N ALA A 357 11.57 21.35 -2.84
CA ALA A 357 12.73 20.57 -2.46
C ALA A 357 12.33 19.16 -1.99
N ALA A 358 11.26 19.04 -1.20
CA ALA A 358 10.71 17.75 -0.78
C ALA A 358 10.22 16.92 -1.98
N ALA A 359 9.36 17.49 -2.83
CA ALA A 359 8.81 16.79 -3.99
C ALA A 359 9.88 16.42 -5.03
N ALA A 360 10.86 17.30 -5.26
CA ALA A 360 11.99 17.02 -6.14
C ALA A 360 12.87 15.89 -5.59
N SER A 361 13.13 15.89 -4.28
CA SER A 361 13.90 14.83 -3.61
C SER A 361 13.20 13.47 -3.67
N GLU A 362 11.88 13.46 -3.66
CA GLU A 362 11.05 12.25 -3.79
C GLU A 362 11.13 11.62 -5.20
N VAL A 363 11.36 12.44 -6.23
CA VAL A 363 11.47 12.04 -7.64
C VAL A 363 12.91 11.72 -8.04
N ALA A 364 13.87 12.32 -7.33
CA ALA A 364 15.30 12.07 -7.49
C ALA A 364 15.62 10.61 -7.12
N ASP A 365 16.32 9.92 -8.02
CA ASP A 365 16.88 8.59 -7.74
C ASP A 365 18.38 8.74 -7.73
N VAL A 366 18.92 8.66 -6.53
CA VAL A 366 20.35 8.76 -6.28
C VAL A 366 20.86 7.34 -6.14
N PHE A 367 21.44 6.80 -7.20
CA PHE A 367 22.11 5.50 -7.21
C PHE A 367 21.26 4.31 -6.69
N GLY A 368 19.93 4.39 -6.78
CA GLY A 368 19.02 3.36 -6.24
C GLY A 368 18.94 3.32 -4.71
N TRP A 369 19.33 4.40 -4.03
CA TRP A 369 19.24 4.51 -2.58
C TRP A 369 17.78 4.63 -2.10
N ASP A 370 17.54 4.22 -0.86
CA ASP A 370 16.21 4.25 -0.26
C ASP A 370 15.73 5.69 -0.03
N ASP A 371 14.44 5.93 -0.31
CA ASP A 371 13.78 7.23 -0.14
C ASP A 371 13.89 7.78 1.28
N ASN A 372 13.99 6.91 2.30
CA ASN A 372 14.14 7.35 3.69
C ASN A 372 15.49 8.02 3.98
N LEU A 373 16.50 7.77 3.13
CA LEU A 373 17.80 8.43 3.19
C LEU A 373 17.85 9.64 2.26
N THR A 374 17.38 9.50 1.01
CA THR A 374 17.53 10.52 -0.02
C THR A 374 16.66 11.74 0.23
N ILE A 375 15.39 11.55 0.63
CA ILE A 375 14.45 12.66 0.86
C ILE A 375 14.96 13.67 1.88
N PRO A 376 15.30 13.30 3.14
CA PRO A 376 15.73 14.28 4.13
C PRO A 376 17.04 14.95 3.72
N VAL A 377 17.99 14.20 3.17
CA VAL A 377 19.32 14.70 2.84
C VAL A 377 19.26 15.67 1.65
N LEU A 378 18.58 15.31 0.57
CA LEU A 378 18.47 16.17 -0.61
C LEU A 378 17.60 17.40 -0.35
N SER A 379 16.47 17.24 0.36
CA SER A 379 15.62 18.38 0.70
C SER A 379 16.33 19.32 1.70
N GLY A 380 17.04 18.76 2.69
CA GLY A 380 17.89 19.50 3.60
C GLY A 380 19.02 20.25 2.88
N LEU A 381 19.74 19.60 1.96
CA LEU A 381 20.75 20.25 1.10
C LEU A 381 20.15 21.38 0.25
N GLY A 382 18.98 21.16 -0.33
CA GLY A 382 18.29 22.15 -1.16
C GLY A 382 17.84 23.37 -0.36
N ILE A 383 17.29 23.17 0.84
CA ILE A 383 16.89 24.25 1.74
C ILE A 383 18.12 24.98 2.28
N TRP A 384 19.13 24.24 2.75
CA TRP A 384 20.38 24.81 3.25
C TRP A 384 21.10 25.64 2.20
N GLY A 385 21.25 25.11 0.98
CA GLY A 385 21.86 25.80 -0.15
C GLY A 385 21.08 27.06 -0.53
N PHE A 386 19.76 26.99 -0.55
CA PHE A 386 18.91 28.16 -0.79
C PHE A 386 19.12 29.24 0.27
N LEU A 387 19.11 28.87 1.56
CA LEU A 387 19.35 29.83 2.65
C LEU A 387 20.81 30.33 2.70
N LYS A 388 21.78 29.60 2.14
CA LYS A 388 23.15 30.12 1.99
C LYS A 388 23.26 31.20 0.92
N VAL A 389 22.43 31.12 -0.11
CA VAL A 389 22.43 32.07 -1.23
C VAL A 389 21.52 33.27 -0.95
N PHE A 390 20.36 33.01 -0.35
CA PHE A 390 19.30 33.99 -0.17
C PHE A 390 18.99 34.37 1.27
N GLY A 391 19.50 33.64 2.28
CA GLY A 391 19.14 33.83 3.69
C GLY A 391 20.00 34.83 4.46
#